data_AF-D5AQV2-F1
#
_entry.id   AF-D5AQV2-F1
#
_cell.length_a   1.000
_cell.length_b   1.000
_cell.length_c   1.000
_cell.angle_alpha   90.00
_cell.angle_beta   90.00
_cell.angle_gamma   90.00
#
_symmetry.space_group_name_H-M   'P 1'
#
loop_
_entity.id
_entity.type
_entity.pdbx_description
1 polymer ?
#
loop_
_entity_poly.entity_id
_entity_poly.type
_entity_poly.pdbx_seq_one_letter_code
_entity_poly.pdbx_strand_id
1 'polypeptide(L)'
;MYYTNQLEDGRVELYALRPVTVAVFYDAALAETVADGLNDLESLRVGEPDQPDELLENDSAPDFHGVTIEIEEHPAVADDYDTEFEPLGTEDADKLLEAIIASKPAEVADDAVDIAVEEVAPPVEAAVAEVAAPRGEPSDADWADAFLAVEGGSNMAEVAATLGVSMPKLRGRYVAWSGAKKKAATQSVAAFVAPIAPLPDVSAQKDEPKPLWWRELTEFLGKLGYRGGWSAGLDLALVEGLASGKQMAVVADEIGKEVGEAKARFIALTPNGVTIERQTQLLQVLRARAGVLK
;
A
#
# COMPACT_ATOMS: atom_id res chain seq x y z
N MET A 1 -13.12 -12.52 0.04
CA MET A 1 -14.48 -13.07 -0.14
C MET A 1 -14.74 -14.01 1.03
N TYR A 2 -15.92 -13.96 1.67
CA TYR A 2 -16.26 -14.86 2.79
C TYR A 2 -17.31 -15.86 2.31
N TYR A 3 -17.21 -17.11 2.73
CA TYR A 3 -18.32 -18.05 2.61
C TYR A 3 -18.65 -18.64 3.98
N THR A 4 -19.91 -19.00 4.15
CA THR A 4 -20.44 -19.57 5.39
C THR A 4 -20.74 -21.03 5.15
N ASN A 5 -20.26 -21.90 6.05
CA ASN A 5 -20.59 -23.31 6.06
C ASN A 5 -21.54 -23.59 7.24
N GLN A 6 -22.67 -24.24 6.99
CA GLN A 6 -23.58 -24.68 8.05
C GLN A 6 -23.25 -26.12 8.41
N LEU A 7 -22.92 -26.35 9.68
CA LEU A 7 -22.65 -27.68 10.21
C LEU A 7 -23.97 -28.37 10.58
N GLU A 8 -23.96 -29.70 10.61
CA GLU A 8 -25.15 -30.53 10.90
C GLU A 8 -25.76 -30.28 12.28
N ASP A 9 -24.99 -29.71 13.21
CA ASP A 9 -25.44 -29.34 14.55
C ASP A 9 -26.05 -27.92 14.63
N GLY A 10 -26.22 -27.26 13.48
CA GLY A 10 -26.82 -25.94 13.37
C GLY A 10 -25.87 -24.77 13.64
N ARG A 11 -24.57 -25.02 13.86
CA ARG A 11 -23.55 -23.95 13.94
C ARG A 11 -23.14 -23.47 12.54
N VAL A 12 -22.76 -22.20 12.45
CA VAL A 12 -22.29 -21.59 11.19
C VAL A 12 -20.84 -21.16 11.35
N GLU A 13 -19.97 -21.69 10.50
CA GLU A 13 -18.57 -21.30 10.42
C GLU A 13 -18.38 -20.29 9.29
N LEU A 14 -17.72 -19.17 9.60
CA LEU A 14 -17.40 -18.11 8.63
C LEU A 14 -15.94 -18.28 8.19
N TYR A 15 -15.76 -18.69 6.93
CA TYR A 15 -14.44 -18.86 6.34
C TYR A 15 -14.03 -17.59 5.60
N ALA A 16 -12.92 -16.98 6.02
CA ALA A 16 -12.27 -15.90 5.32
C ALA A 16 -11.29 -16.49 4.30
N LEU A 17 -11.59 -16.40 3.00
CA LEU A 17 -10.60 -16.67 1.97
C LEU A 17 -9.53 -15.57 2.05
N ARG A 18 -8.40 -15.87 2.71
CA ARG A 18 -7.19 -15.06 2.60
C ARG A 18 -6.65 -15.23 1.18
N PRO A 19 -6.33 -14.16 0.42
CA PRO A 19 -5.49 -14.34 -0.75
C PRO A 19 -4.10 -14.75 -0.25
N VAL A 20 -3.62 -15.92 -0.67
CA VAL A 20 -2.28 -16.42 -0.32
C VAL A 20 -1.21 -15.92 -1.28
N THR A 21 -1.56 -15.33 -2.44
CA THR A 21 -0.56 -14.69 -3.30
C THR A 21 -1.22 -13.66 -4.21
N VAL A 22 -0.76 -12.42 -4.17
CA VAL A 22 -1.11 -11.39 -5.16
C VAL A 22 0.09 -11.25 -6.07
N ALA A 23 0.03 -11.82 -7.28
CA ALA A 23 0.99 -11.50 -8.32
C ALA A 23 0.67 -10.10 -8.85
N VAL A 24 1.66 -9.21 -8.87
CA VAL A 24 1.52 -7.86 -9.43
C VAL A 24 2.13 -7.87 -10.83
N PHE A 25 1.32 -7.57 -11.83
CA PHE A 25 1.75 -7.46 -13.22
C PHE A 25 1.88 -5.98 -13.59
N TYR A 26 2.95 -5.63 -14.31
CA TYR A 26 3.17 -4.27 -14.83
C TYR A 26 2.49 -4.05 -16.19
N ASP A 27 2.06 -5.13 -16.84
CA ASP A 27 1.35 -5.13 -18.11
C ASP A 27 -0.06 -5.69 -17.92
N ALA A 28 -1.06 -4.90 -18.30
CA ALA A 28 -2.47 -5.26 -18.18
C ALA A 28 -2.83 -6.45 -19.09
N ALA A 29 -2.25 -6.57 -20.28
CA ALA A 29 -2.54 -7.65 -21.21
C ALA A 29 -2.02 -9.00 -20.70
N LEU A 30 -0.85 -8.98 -20.03
CA LEU A 30 -0.29 -10.17 -19.38
C LEU A 30 -1.13 -10.59 -18.18
N ALA A 31 -1.62 -9.63 -17.38
CA ALA A 31 -2.50 -9.90 -16.26
C ALA A 31 -3.81 -10.58 -16.71
N GLU A 32 -4.39 -10.11 -17.81
CA GLU A 32 -5.61 -10.67 -18.41
C GLU A 32 -5.36 -12.08 -18.95
N THR A 33 -4.27 -12.30 -19.69
CA THR A 33 -3.90 -13.62 -20.21
C THR A 33 -3.70 -14.66 -19.10
N VAL A 34 -3.07 -14.27 -17.99
CA VAL A 34 -2.85 -15.16 -16.84
C VAL A 34 -4.15 -15.41 -16.08
N ALA A 35 -5.02 -14.41 -15.95
CA ALA A 35 -6.33 -14.57 -15.33
C ALA A 35 -7.21 -15.54 -16.13
N ASP A 36 -7.22 -15.42 -17.46
CA ASP A 36 -7.97 -16.32 -18.34
C ASP A 36 -7.44 -17.75 -18.27
N GLY A 37 -6.12 -17.95 -18.28
CA GLY A 37 -5.51 -19.28 -18.13
C GLY A 37 -5.77 -19.95 -16.77
N LEU A 38 -5.86 -19.17 -15.69
CA LEU A 38 -6.21 -19.69 -14.36
C LEU A 38 -7.69 -20.07 -14.27
N ASN A 39 -8.58 -19.28 -14.88
CA ASN A 39 -10.01 -19.60 -14.95
C ASN A 39 -10.26 -20.85 -15.81
N ASP A 40 -9.47 -21.09 -16.86
CA ASP A 40 -9.59 -22.28 -17.71
C ASP A 40 -9.05 -23.57 -17.06
N LEU A 41 -8.25 -23.44 -16.00
CA LEU A 41 -7.85 -24.58 -15.16
C LEU A 41 -8.95 -24.98 -14.16
N GLU A 42 -9.86 -24.07 -13.80
CA GLU A 42 -11.04 -24.42 -13.00
C GLU A 42 -12.12 -25.16 -13.81
N SER A 43 -12.25 -24.90 -15.11
CA SER A 43 -13.10 -25.69 -16.01
C SER A 43 -12.64 -27.15 -16.14
N LEU A 44 -11.34 -27.44 -15.97
CA LEU A 44 -10.81 -28.80 -15.92
C LEU A 44 -11.10 -29.55 -14.60
N ARG A 45 -11.56 -28.86 -13.55
CA ARG A 45 -11.98 -29.48 -12.29
C ARG A 45 -13.44 -29.96 -12.28
N VAL A 46 -14.25 -29.55 -13.25
CA VAL A 46 -15.63 -30.04 -13.43
C VAL A 46 -15.61 -31.33 -14.26
N GLY A 47 -15.05 -32.36 -13.66
CA GLY A 47 -14.92 -33.69 -14.22
C GLY A 47 -14.64 -34.71 -13.12
N GLU A 48 -15.25 -34.53 -11.95
CA GLU A 48 -15.30 -35.56 -10.93
C GLU A 48 -16.24 -36.66 -11.47
N PRO A 49 -15.75 -37.89 -11.71
CA PRO A 49 -16.61 -38.95 -12.22
C PRO A 49 -17.69 -39.23 -11.17
N ASP A 50 -18.96 -39.24 -11.61
CA ASP A 50 -20.09 -39.69 -10.81
C ASP A 50 -19.70 -40.96 -10.05
N GLN A 51 -19.62 -40.84 -8.72
CA GLN A 51 -19.47 -42.02 -7.87
C GLN A 51 -20.71 -42.88 -8.09
N PRO A 52 -20.55 -44.18 -8.43
CA PRO A 52 -21.70 -45.05 -8.54
C PRO A 52 -22.33 -45.21 -7.15
N ASP A 53 -23.54 -44.66 -7.01
CA ASP A 53 -24.51 -45.06 -6.00
C ASP A 53 -24.80 -46.55 -6.21
N GLU A 54 -24.08 -47.40 -5.49
CA GLU A 54 -24.48 -48.71 -4.99
C GLU A 54 -23.19 -49.49 -4.65
N LEU A 55 -22.96 -49.72 -3.35
CA LEU A 55 -22.69 -51.07 -2.86
C LEU A 55 -22.70 -51.10 -1.33
N LEU A 56 -23.70 -51.83 -0.87
CA LEU A 56 -23.97 -52.31 0.48
C LEU A 56 -22.74 -52.90 1.19
N GLU A 57 -22.69 -52.64 2.50
CA GLU A 57 -22.28 -53.54 3.58
C GLU A 57 -21.08 -54.46 3.32
N ASN A 58 -19.90 -54.08 3.84
CA ASN A 58 -18.99 -55.06 4.43
C ASN A 58 -18.04 -54.40 5.46
N ASP A 59 -18.26 -54.76 6.72
CA ASP A 59 -17.30 -54.62 7.81
C ASP A 59 -16.06 -55.48 7.50
N SER A 60 -14.98 -54.86 7.04
CA SER A 60 -13.64 -55.42 7.25
C SER A 60 -12.58 -54.35 7.05
N ALA A 61 -12.04 -53.83 8.15
CA ALA A 61 -10.86 -52.98 8.14
C ALA A 61 -9.65 -53.77 7.60
N PRO A 62 -8.90 -53.28 6.59
CA PRO A 62 -7.63 -53.87 6.25
C PRO A 62 -6.53 -53.31 7.17
N ASP A 63 -5.87 -54.24 7.85
CA ASP A 63 -4.69 -54.00 8.67
C ASP A 63 -3.47 -53.73 7.75
N PHE A 64 -3.05 -52.48 7.66
CA PHE A 64 -1.95 -52.03 6.80
C PHE A 64 -0.61 -52.11 7.52
N HIS A 65 -0.19 -53.33 7.86
CA HIS A 65 1.19 -53.60 8.26
C HIS A 65 2.03 -53.99 7.03
N GLY A 66 2.88 -53.08 6.57
CA GLY A 66 4.07 -53.45 5.78
C GLY A 66 4.17 -52.98 4.33
N VAL A 67 3.73 -51.76 3.99
CA VAL A 67 4.18 -51.13 2.74
C VAL A 67 5.45 -50.33 3.01
N THR A 68 6.59 -50.92 2.67
CA THR A 68 7.86 -50.22 2.54
C THR A 68 7.76 -49.31 1.32
N ILE A 69 7.63 -48.01 1.55
CA ILE A 69 7.69 -47.01 0.48
C ILE A 69 9.17 -46.87 0.11
N GLU A 70 9.58 -47.44 -1.02
CA GLU A 70 10.87 -47.13 -1.63
C GLU A 70 10.78 -45.71 -2.19
N ILE A 71 11.34 -44.76 -1.43
CA ILE A 71 11.54 -43.38 -1.88
C ILE A 71 12.74 -43.43 -2.82
N GLU A 72 12.48 -43.39 -4.12
CA GLU A 72 13.50 -43.23 -5.14
C GLU A 72 14.07 -41.80 -5.04
N GLU A 73 15.20 -41.67 -4.33
CA GLU A 73 15.96 -40.42 -4.25
C GLU A 73 16.50 -40.08 -5.64
N HIS A 74 15.84 -39.16 -6.34
CA HIS A 74 16.43 -38.51 -7.50
C HIS A 74 17.65 -37.69 -7.04
N PRO A 75 18.84 -37.91 -7.63
CA PRO A 75 20.02 -37.14 -7.29
C PRO A 75 19.78 -35.67 -7.64
N ALA A 76 20.02 -34.79 -6.66
CA ALA A 76 20.02 -33.35 -6.86
C ALA A 76 20.96 -33.00 -8.00
N VAL A 77 20.39 -32.62 -9.14
CA VAL A 77 21.12 -31.94 -10.21
C VAL A 77 21.51 -30.60 -9.62
N ALA A 78 22.78 -30.46 -9.25
CA ALA A 78 23.39 -29.17 -8.98
C ALA A 78 23.36 -28.42 -10.31
N ASP A 79 22.34 -27.57 -10.50
CA ASP A 79 22.34 -26.59 -11.57
C ASP A 79 23.45 -25.58 -11.27
N ASP A 80 24.60 -25.85 -11.88
CA ASP A 80 25.79 -25.02 -11.96
C ASP A 80 25.47 -23.80 -12.85
N TYR A 81 24.61 -22.90 -12.37
CA TYR A 81 24.46 -21.58 -12.98
C TYR A 81 25.60 -20.69 -12.52
N ASP A 82 26.80 -21.00 -13.01
CA ASP A 82 27.95 -20.10 -12.99
C ASP A 82 27.72 -19.01 -14.05
N THR A 83 26.72 -18.17 -13.80
CA THR A 83 26.53 -16.95 -14.59
C THR A 83 27.44 -15.90 -13.98
N GLU A 84 28.70 -15.90 -14.44
CA GLU A 84 29.62 -14.79 -14.22
C GLU A 84 28.97 -13.52 -14.79
N PHE A 85 28.26 -12.79 -13.92
CA PHE A 85 27.81 -11.43 -14.21
C PHE A 85 29.05 -10.55 -14.27
N GLU A 86 29.62 -10.40 -15.46
CA GLU A 86 30.64 -9.39 -15.70
C GLU A 86 30.04 -8.01 -15.34
N PRO A 87 30.67 -7.24 -14.44
CA PRO A 87 30.18 -5.92 -14.09
C PRO A 87 30.24 -5.04 -15.34
N LEU A 88 29.08 -4.56 -15.80
CA LEU A 88 28.94 -3.62 -16.89
C LEU A 88 29.98 -2.50 -16.77
N GLY A 89 30.90 -2.46 -17.73
CA GLY A 89 31.94 -1.44 -17.78
C GLY A 89 31.34 -0.05 -17.92
N THR A 90 32.01 0.95 -17.37
CA THR A 90 31.57 2.36 -17.45
C THR A 90 31.38 2.84 -18.89
N GLU A 91 32.09 2.23 -19.86
CA GLU A 91 31.95 2.56 -21.28
C GLU A 91 30.61 2.10 -21.89
N ASP A 92 30.02 1.02 -21.39
CA ASP A 92 28.73 0.52 -21.88
C ASP A 92 27.56 1.30 -21.30
N ALA A 93 27.72 1.85 -20.09
CA ALA A 93 26.76 2.76 -19.48
C ALA A 93 26.64 4.08 -20.27
N ASP A 94 27.76 4.62 -20.76
CA ASP A 94 27.78 5.85 -21.56
C ASP A 94 27.13 5.63 -22.95
N LYS A 95 27.34 4.46 -23.58
CA LYS A 95 26.66 4.10 -24.84
C LYS A 95 25.15 3.96 -24.68
N LEU A 96 24.66 3.43 -23.56
CA LEU A 96 23.23 3.35 -23.28
C LEU A 96 22.62 4.74 -23.07
N LEU A 97 23.34 5.65 -22.42
CA LEU A 97 22.93 7.05 -22.28
C LEU A 97 22.90 7.79 -23.63
N GLU A 98 23.89 7.59 -24.50
CA GLU A 98 23.86 8.13 -25.87
C GLU A 98 22.69 7.59 -26.69
N ALA A 99 22.38 6.30 -26.58
CA ALA A 99 21.25 5.69 -27.30
C ALA A 99 19.89 6.25 -26.83
N ILE A 100 19.73 6.52 -25.53
CA ILE A 100 18.50 7.13 -24.98
C ILE A 100 18.37 8.59 -25.41
N ILE A 101 19.47 9.34 -25.44
CA ILE A 101 19.48 10.75 -25.89
C ILE A 101 19.25 10.84 -27.40
N ALA A 102 19.76 9.88 -28.18
CA ALA A 102 19.51 9.76 -29.61
C ALA A 102 18.07 9.35 -29.93
N SER A 103 17.36 8.68 -29.00
CA SER A 103 15.95 8.30 -29.13
C SER A 103 14.97 9.44 -28.79
N LYS A 104 15.34 10.68 -29.13
CA LYS A 104 14.45 11.83 -29.00
C LYS A 104 13.20 11.60 -29.87
N PRO A 105 11.97 11.63 -29.31
CA PRO A 105 10.77 11.46 -30.11
C PRO A 105 10.64 12.64 -31.08
N ALA A 106 10.55 12.29 -32.37
CA ALA A 106 10.27 13.23 -33.43
C ALA A 106 8.92 13.90 -33.17
N GLU A 107 8.99 15.19 -32.85
CA GLU A 107 8.18 16.27 -33.44
C GLU A 107 6.84 15.82 -34.05
N VAL A 108 5.79 15.81 -33.24
CA VAL A 108 4.42 15.83 -33.74
C VAL A 108 4.18 17.26 -34.24
N ALA A 109 4.32 17.41 -35.56
CA ALA A 109 4.02 18.65 -36.26
C ALA A 109 2.53 18.98 -36.17
N ASP A 110 2.26 20.27 -35.96
CA ASP A 110 1.00 20.95 -36.26
C ASP A 110 0.47 20.51 -37.63
N ASP A 111 -0.73 19.93 -37.65
CA ASP A 111 -1.54 19.87 -38.87
C ASP A 111 -2.86 20.60 -38.62
N ALA A 112 -2.85 21.87 -39.02
CA ALA A 112 -4.01 22.72 -39.11
C ALA A 112 -4.85 22.26 -40.30
N VAL A 113 -5.88 21.47 -40.03
CA VAL A 113 -6.91 21.17 -41.02
C VAL A 113 -7.97 22.27 -40.98
N ASP A 114 -7.91 23.17 -41.97
CA ASP A 114 -8.99 24.06 -42.38
C ASP A 114 -10.24 23.22 -42.71
N ILE A 115 -11.21 23.19 -41.80
CA ILE A 115 -12.56 22.70 -42.07
C ILE A 115 -13.47 23.92 -42.19
N ALA A 116 -13.71 24.33 -43.43
CA ALA A 116 -14.81 25.22 -43.79
C ALA A 116 -16.13 24.48 -43.51
N VAL A 117 -16.70 24.70 -42.32
CA VAL A 117 -18.09 24.32 -42.02
C VAL A 117 -18.99 25.50 -42.34
N GLU A 118 -19.79 25.26 -43.37
CA GLU A 118 -20.89 26.06 -43.88
C GLU A 118 -21.82 26.54 -42.77
N GLU A 119 -22.03 27.86 -42.76
CA GLU A 119 -23.00 28.60 -41.95
C GLU A 119 -24.43 28.13 -42.27
N VAL A 120 -25.00 27.29 -41.40
CA VAL A 120 -26.44 27.06 -41.36
C VAL A 120 -26.93 27.33 -39.94
N ALA A 121 -27.55 28.49 -39.77
CA ALA A 121 -28.25 28.88 -38.55
C ALA A 121 -29.58 28.10 -38.42
N PRO A 122 -29.84 27.45 -37.27
CA PRO A 122 -31.19 27.21 -36.81
C PRO A 122 -31.57 28.23 -35.72
N PRO A 123 -32.75 28.87 -35.81
CA PRO A 123 -33.28 29.69 -34.72
C PRO A 123 -33.95 28.75 -33.71
N VAL A 124 -33.31 28.49 -32.56
CA VAL A 124 -33.94 27.72 -31.49
C VAL A 124 -33.83 28.49 -30.18
N GLU A 125 -34.92 29.21 -29.92
CA GLU A 125 -35.57 29.44 -28.64
C GLU A 125 -34.70 29.34 -27.38
N ALA A 126 -34.34 30.53 -26.89
CA ALA A 126 -34.28 30.94 -25.49
C ALA A 126 -34.65 29.87 -24.44
N ALA A 127 -33.70 29.00 -24.11
CA ALA A 127 -33.65 28.38 -22.80
C ALA A 127 -33.24 29.47 -21.80
N VAL A 128 -34.23 29.94 -21.05
CA VAL A 128 -34.07 30.89 -19.95
C VAL A 128 -33.10 30.27 -18.96
N ALA A 129 -31.86 30.77 -18.98
CA ALA A 129 -30.92 30.58 -17.89
C ALA A 129 -31.60 31.15 -16.65
N GLU A 130 -32.05 30.25 -15.77
CA GLU A 130 -32.45 30.57 -14.42
C GLU A 130 -31.22 31.18 -13.75
N VAL A 131 -31.14 32.52 -13.79
CA VAL A 131 -30.15 33.32 -13.08
C VAL A 131 -30.44 33.09 -11.60
N ALA A 132 -29.82 32.04 -11.06
CA ALA A 132 -29.72 31.82 -9.64
C ALA A 132 -29.24 33.14 -9.03
N ALA A 133 -30.04 33.66 -8.10
CA ALA A 133 -29.77 34.89 -7.38
C ALA A 133 -28.28 34.93 -6.95
N PRO A 134 -27.64 36.11 -6.89
CA PRO A 134 -26.27 36.22 -6.42
C PRO A 134 -26.18 35.51 -5.07
N ARG A 135 -25.59 34.31 -5.07
CA ARG A 135 -25.32 33.58 -3.84
C ARG A 135 -24.48 34.55 -3.01
N GLY A 136 -24.98 34.86 -1.82
CA GLY A 136 -24.24 35.70 -0.87
C GLY A 136 -22.84 35.12 -0.64
N GLU A 137 -21.99 35.86 0.06
CA GLU A 137 -20.66 35.34 0.38
C GLU A 137 -20.74 33.90 0.93
N PRO A 138 -19.89 32.97 0.45
CA PRO A 138 -19.97 31.57 0.87
C PRO A 138 -19.84 31.47 2.37
N SER A 139 -20.66 30.61 2.97
CA SER A 139 -20.64 30.35 4.40
C SER A 139 -19.34 29.66 4.80
N ASP A 140 -19.00 29.68 6.10
CA ASP A 140 -17.81 28.99 6.60
C ASP A 140 -17.86 27.46 6.33
N ALA A 141 -19.06 26.88 6.24
CA ALA A 141 -19.24 25.49 5.84
C ALA A 141 -18.86 25.26 4.37
N ASP A 142 -19.31 26.14 3.47
CA ASP A 142 -18.97 26.08 2.04
C ASP A 142 -17.44 26.19 1.82
N TRP A 143 -16.77 27.02 2.62
CA TRP A 143 -15.31 27.11 2.61
C TRP A 143 -14.62 25.83 3.09
N ALA A 144 -15.15 25.20 4.15
CA ALA A 144 -14.58 23.95 4.67
C ALA A 144 -14.68 22.82 3.63
N ASP A 145 -15.84 22.66 3.00
CA ASP A 145 -16.08 21.66 1.96
C ASP A 145 -15.18 21.91 0.74
N ALA A 146 -15.01 23.18 0.35
CA ALA A 146 -14.11 23.58 -0.73
C ALA A 146 -12.63 23.21 -0.43
N PHE A 147 -12.16 23.39 0.80
CA PHE A 147 -10.78 23.04 1.14
C PHE A 147 -10.56 21.53 1.17
N LEU A 148 -11.55 20.76 1.64
CA LEU A 148 -11.51 19.29 1.57
C LEU A 148 -11.48 18.78 0.13
N ALA A 149 -12.24 19.40 -0.78
CA ALA A 149 -12.22 19.06 -2.20
C ALA A 149 -10.85 19.32 -2.84
N VAL A 150 -10.21 20.46 -2.51
CA VAL A 150 -8.85 20.79 -2.97
C VAL A 150 -7.81 19.81 -2.41
N GLU A 151 -7.92 19.43 -1.14
CA GLU A 151 -7.03 18.44 -0.51
C GLU A 151 -7.22 17.04 -1.14
N GLY A 152 -8.43 16.71 -1.57
CA GLY A 152 -8.75 15.50 -2.35
C GLY A 152 -8.30 15.52 -3.81
N GLY A 153 -7.58 16.57 -4.25
CA GLY A 153 -7.02 16.68 -5.60
C GLY A 153 -7.88 17.42 -6.63
N SER A 154 -8.99 18.04 -6.21
CA SER A 154 -9.84 18.83 -7.12
C SER A 154 -9.12 20.07 -7.65
N ASN A 155 -9.44 20.46 -8.88
CA ASN A 155 -8.86 21.66 -9.48
C ASN A 155 -9.37 22.93 -8.77
N MET A 156 -8.42 23.71 -8.25
CA MET A 156 -8.70 24.93 -7.49
C MET A 156 -9.50 25.98 -8.30
N ALA A 157 -9.36 26.00 -9.64
CA ALA A 157 -10.14 26.89 -10.51
C ALA A 157 -11.62 26.49 -10.59
N GLU A 158 -11.92 25.19 -10.63
CA GLU A 158 -13.28 24.65 -10.64
C GLU A 158 -13.97 24.88 -9.28
N VAL A 159 -13.21 24.71 -8.20
CA VAL A 159 -13.69 24.98 -6.84
C VAL A 159 -14.00 26.48 -6.66
N ALA A 160 -13.15 27.37 -7.18
CA ALA A 160 -13.40 28.81 -7.15
C ALA A 160 -14.65 29.21 -7.94
N ALA A 161 -14.85 28.63 -9.12
CA ALA A 161 -16.04 28.85 -9.93
C ALA A 161 -17.33 28.37 -9.22
N THR A 162 -17.28 27.20 -8.58
CA THR A 162 -18.41 26.62 -7.85
C THR A 162 -18.83 27.48 -6.65
N LEU A 163 -17.86 28.05 -5.94
CA LEU A 163 -18.09 28.97 -4.82
C LEU A 163 -18.45 30.39 -5.25
N GLY A 164 -18.32 30.73 -6.53
CA GLY A 164 -18.51 32.10 -7.01
C GLY A 164 -17.48 33.09 -6.44
N VAL A 165 -16.26 32.64 -6.15
CA VAL A 165 -15.19 33.48 -5.57
C VAL A 165 -14.00 33.58 -6.50
N SER A 166 -13.22 34.66 -6.35
CA SER A 166 -11.99 34.80 -7.11
C SER A 166 -10.92 33.81 -6.62
N MET A 167 -10.13 33.28 -7.56
CA MET A 167 -9.00 32.37 -7.29
C MET A 167 -8.02 32.91 -6.23
N PRO A 168 -7.62 34.21 -6.23
CA PRO A 168 -6.79 34.77 -5.17
C PRO A 168 -7.44 34.71 -3.77
N LYS A 169 -8.75 34.92 -3.66
CA LYS A 169 -9.49 34.85 -2.38
C LYS A 169 -9.50 33.41 -1.86
N LEU A 170 -9.76 32.43 -2.74
CA LEU A 170 -9.70 31.00 -2.40
C LEU A 170 -8.30 30.58 -1.94
N ARG A 171 -7.25 30.94 -2.70
CA ARG A 171 -5.86 30.62 -2.34
C ARG A 171 -5.46 31.21 -0.99
N GLY A 172 -5.78 32.48 -0.74
CA GLY A 172 -5.46 33.14 0.53
C GLY A 172 -6.13 32.46 1.72
N ARG A 173 -7.41 32.11 1.59
CA ARG A 173 -8.15 31.38 2.62
C ARG A 173 -7.62 29.96 2.82
N TYR A 174 -7.30 29.24 1.75
CA TYR A 174 -6.74 27.88 1.82
C TYR A 174 -5.38 27.84 2.52
N VAL A 175 -4.49 28.80 2.25
CA VAL A 175 -3.19 28.90 2.93
C VAL A 175 -3.36 29.20 4.42
N ALA A 176 -4.30 30.09 4.78
CA ALA A 176 -4.60 30.37 6.19
C ALA A 176 -5.18 29.13 6.91
N TRP A 177 -6.08 28.41 6.24
CA TRP A 177 -6.68 27.19 6.77
C TRP A 177 -5.66 26.06 6.94
N SER A 178 -4.82 25.79 5.95
CA SER A 178 -3.77 24.77 6.03
C SER A 178 -2.70 25.13 7.09
N GLY A 179 -2.36 26.42 7.20
CA GLY A 179 -1.51 26.92 8.28
C GLY A 179 -2.13 26.72 9.67
N ALA A 180 -3.43 26.97 9.83
CA ALA A 180 -4.15 26.73 11.07
C ALA A 180 -4.23 25.24 11.42
N LYS A 181 -4.49 24.37 10.43
CA LYS A 181 -4.47 22.90 10.57
C LYS A 181 -3.11 22.40 11.05
N LYS A 182 -2.01 22.87 10.45
CA LYS A 182 -0.64 22.54 10.85
C LYS A 182 -0.30 23.04 12.26
N LYS A 183 -0.76 24.25 12.62
CA LYS A 183 -0.56 24.82 13.96
C LYS A 183 -1.34 24.04 15.02
N ALA A 184 -2.58 23.65 14.73
CA ALA A 184 -3.39 22.83 15.63
C ALA A 184 -2.75 21.44 15.87
N ALA A 185 -2.24 20.80 14.81
CA ALA A 185 -1.51 19.54 14.92
C ALA A 185 -0.21 19.67 15.74
N THR A 186 0.49 20.79 15.63
CA THR A 186 1.70 21.05 16.43
C THR A 186 1.36 21.32 17.91
N GLN A 187 0.24 22.00 18.17
CA GLN A 187 -0.21 22.36 19.51
C GLN A 187 -0.78 21.16 20.27
N SER A 188 -1.41 20.19 19.60
CA SER A 188 -1.82 18.93 20.22
C SER A 188 -0.64 18.05 20.66
N VAL A 189 0.49 18.13 19.96
CA VAL A 189 1.73 17.43 20.36
C VAL A 189 2.39 18.12 21.57
N ALA A 190 2.36 19.45 21.63
CA ALA A 190 2.91 20.21 22.75
C ALA A 190 2.10 20.05 24.06
N ALA A 191 0.79 19.80 23.97
CA ALA A 191 -0.09 19.63 25.13
C ALA A 191 0.10 18.28 25.88
N PHE A 192 0.89 17.34 25.34
CA PHE A 192 1.19 16.06 25.99
C PHE A 192 2.51 16.06 26.78
N VAL A 193 3.22 17.19 26.84
CA VAL A 193 4.41 17.34 27.69
C VAL A 193 3.97 17.82 29.08
N ALA A 194 3.43 16.89 29.88
CA ALA A 194 3.26 17.10 31.31
C ALA A 194 4.64 17.22 32.01
N PRO A 195 4.75 17.99 33.11
CA PRO A 195 5.98 18.05 33.89
C PRO A 195 6.30 16.66 34.46
N ILE A 196 7.45 16.11 34.08
CA ILE A 196 7.97 14.84 34.58
C ILE A 196 8.21 14.99 36.08
N ALA A 197 7.29 14.45 36.88
CA ALA A 197 7.56 14.12 38.28
C ALA A 197 8.70 13.08 38.32
N PRO A 198 9.60 13.11 39.33
CA PRO A 198 10.66 12.13 39.44
C PRO A 198 10.03 10.74 39.54
N LEU A 199 10.31 9.90 38.54
CA LEU A 199 9.79 8.54 38.44
C LEU A 199 10.29 7.70 39.62
N PRO A 200 9.45 6.82 40.20
CA PRO A 200 9.90 5.83 41.16
C PRO A 200 10.90 4.87 40.50
N ASP A 201 11.92 4.52 41.27
CA ASP A 201 13.03 3.63 40.92
C ASP A 201 12.49 2.24 40.55
N VAL A 202 12.44 1.92 39.24
CA VAL A 202 12.00 0.61 38.72
C VAL A 202 13.23 -0.29 38.63
N SER A 203 13.73 -0.67 39.79
CA SER A 203 14.63 -1.82 39.92
C SER A 203 13.78 -3.11 39.93
N ALA A 204 14.16 -4.07 39.07
CA ALA A 204 13.77 -5.50 39.12
C ALA A 204 12.61 -6.01 38.22
N GLN A 205 12.66 -5.73 36.92
CA GLN A 205 12.35 -6.81 35.96
C GLN A 205 13.65 -7.56 35.69
N LYS A 206 13.64 -8.88 35.93
CA LYS A 206 14.78 -9.76 35.66
C LYS A 206 15.21 -9.63 34.20
N ASP A 207 16.45 -9.23 33.97
CA ASP A 207 17.14 -9.30 32.68
C ASP A 207 17.25 -10.77 32.23
N GLU A 208 16.18 -11.33 31.69
CA GLU A 208 16.31 -12.53 30.87
C GLU A 208 17.18 -12.18 29.66
N PRO A 209 18.15 -13.03 29.31
CA PRO A 209 19.07 -12.73 28.23
C PRO A 209 18.30 -12.59 26.93
N LYS A 210 18.28 -11.36 26.38
CA LYS A 210 17.63 -11.07 25.11
C LYS A 210 18.13 -12.05 24.03
N PRO A 211 17.21 -12.65 23.25
CA PRO A 211 17.57 -13.65 22.24
C PRO A 211 18.49 -13.06 21.16
N LEU A 212 19.20 -13.92 20.42
CA LEU A 212 20.20 -13.49 19.42
C LEU A 212 19.61 -12.55 18.36
N TRP A 213 18.43 -12.88 17.83
CA TRP A 213 17.71 -12.05 16.85
C TRP A 213 17.45 -10.62 17.35
N TRP A 214 17.27 -10.43 18.66
CA TRP A 214 17.06 -9.10 19.25
C TRP A 214 18.31 -8.23 19.09
N ARG A 215 19.48 -8.82 19.36
CA ARG A 215 20.77 -8.14 19.27
C ARG A 215 21.07 -7.77 17.83
N GLU A 216 20.84 -8.68 16.90
CA GLU A 216 21.00 -8.47 15.46
C GLU A 216 20.11 -7.33 14.94
N LEU A 217 18.82 -7.33 15.31
CA LEU A 217 17.92 -6.24 14.94
C LEU A 217 18.32 -4.92 15.59
N THR A 218 18.77 -4.92 16.84
CA THR A 218 19.24 -3.71 17.53
C THR A 218 20.48 -3.13 16.84
N GLU A 219 21.44 -3.97 16.46
CA GLU A 219 22.64 -3.58 15.74
C GLU A 219 22.28 -3.06 14.34
N PHE A 220 21.42 -3.77 13.61
CA PHE A 220 20.92 -3.38 12.30
C PHE A 220 20.26 -1.99 12.34
N LEU A 221 19.31 -1.78 13.26
CA LEU A 221 18.66 -0.49 13.43
C LEU A 221 19.62 0.60 13.96
N GLY A 222 20.73 0.21 14.60
CA GLY A 222 21.84 1.09 14.94
C GLY A 222 22.60 1.57 13.70
N LYS A 223 22.91 0.64 12.77
CA LYS A 223 23.55 0.93 11.48
C LYS A 223 22.67 1.80 10.58
N LEU A 224 21.37 1.51 10.55
CA LEU A 224 20.39 2.28 9.77
C LEU A 224 20.33 3.74 10.24
N GLY A 225 20.41 3.95 11.55
CA GLY A 225 20.44 5.27 12.17
C GLY A 225 19.17 6.10 11.95
N TYR A 226 19.22 7.33 12.46
CA TYR A 226 18.12 8.29 12.44
C TYR A 226 18.58 9.58 11.77
N ARG A 227 18.44 9.65 10.44
CA ARG A 227 18.70 10.85 9.63
C ARG A 227 17.37 11.40 9.09
N GLY A 228 17.34 12.64 8.60
CA GLY A 228 16.13 13.21 7.98
C GLY A 228 14.94 13.33 8.94
N GLY A 229 15.19 13.51 10.24
CA GLY A 229 14.15 13.61 11.25
C GLY A 229 13.36 12.30 11.47
N TRP A 230 13.92 11.14 11.14
CA TRP A 230 13.41 9.85 11.58
C TRP A 230 13.74 9.61 13.05
N SER A 231 12.93 8.81 13.73
CA SER A 231 13.14 8.42 15.12
C SER A 231 12.59 7.01 15.36
N ALA A 232 12.94 6.39 16.49
CA ALA A 232 12.40 5.08 16.85
C ALA A 232 10.86 5.08 16.94
N GLY A 233 10.27 6.20 17.43
CA GLY A 233 8.83 6.36 17.50
C GLY A 233 8.17 6.46 16.13
N LEU A 234 8.80 7.14 15.16
CA LEU A 234 8.29 7.23 13.79
C LEU A 234 8.44 5.91 13.03
N ASP A 235 9.55 5.19 13.22
CA ASP A 235 9.71 3.84 12.66
C ASP A 235 8.66 2.88 13.25
N LEU A 236 8.38 2.98 14.57
CA LEU A 236 7.33 2.20 15.22
C LEU A 236 5.95 2.51 14.62
N ALA A 237 5.57 3.78 14.55
CA ALA A 237 4.28 4.21 14.01
C ALA A 237 4.11 3.78 12.54
N LEU A 238 5.18 3.85 11.75
CA LEU A 238 5.20 3.37 10.37
C LEU A 238 4.88 1.87 10.28
N VAL A 239 5.63 1.04 11.03
CA VAL A 239 5.48 -0.42 10.97
C VAL A 239 4.15 -0.86 11.59
N GLU A 240 3.68 -0.24 12.67
CA GLU A 240 2.39 -0.53 13.29
C GLU A 240 1.21 -0.13 12.40
N GLY A 241 1.27 1.05 11.78
CA GLY A 241 0.25 1.51 10.85
C GLY A 241 0.06 0.52 9.69
N LEU A 242 1.17 0.11 9.06
CA LEU A 242 1.14 -0.87 7.97
C LEU A 242 0.69 -2.27 8.46
N ALA A 243 1.14 -2.70 9.64
CA ALA A 243 0.70 -3.98 10.23
C ALA A 243 -0.81 -4.00 10.53
N SER A 244 -1.40 -2.84 10.84
CA SER A 244 -2.85 -2.70 11.06
C SER A 244 -3.67 -2.65 9.76
N GLY A 245 -3.03 -2.74 8.59
CA GLY A 245 -3.69 -2.71 7.29
C GLY A 245 -3.96 -1.30 6.75
N LYS A 246 -3.41 -0.24 7.36
CA LYS A 246 -3.51 1.12 6.82
C LYS A 246 -2.68 1.23 5.54
N GLN A 247 -3.16 2.04 4.60
CA GLN A 247 -2.42 2.36 3.38
C GLN A 247 -1.20 3.24 3.69
N MET A 248 -0.10 3.03 2.95
CA MET A 248 1.15 3.78 3.13
C MET A 248 0.96 5.29 3.10
N ALA A 249 0.10 5.82 2.22
CA ALA A 249 -0.16 7.24 2.11
C ALA A 249 -0.78 7.82 3.40
N VAL A 250 -1.72 7.10 4.00
CA VAL A 250 -2.37 7.50 5.26
C VAL A 250 -1.36 7.47 6.41
N VAL A 251 -0.56 6.41 6.50
CA VAL A 251 0.46 6.30 7.56
C VAL A 251 1.52 7.39 7.41
N ALA A 252 1.96 7.68 6.19
CA ALA A 252 2.94 8.74 5.90
C ALA A 252 2.42 10.12 6.33
N ASP A 253 1.16 10.44 6.03
CA ASP A 253 0.52 11.68 6.46
C ASP A 253 0.41 11.75 8.00
N GLU A 254 -0.04 10.67 8.65
CA GLU A 254 -0.15 10.58 10.11
C GLU A 254 1.20 10.82 10.83
N ILE A 255 2.30 10.32 10.28
CA ILE A 255 3.65 10.50 10.84
C ILE A 255 4.35 11.78 10.36
N GLY A 256 3.70 12.58 9.50
CA GLY A 256 4.24 13.82 8.95
C GLY A 256 5.46 13.62 8.05
N LYS A 257 5.48 12.54 7.26
CA LYS A 257 6.54 12.22 6.29
C LYS A 257 5.96 12.13 4.88
N GLU A 258 6.79 12.41 3.89
CA GLU A 258 6.36 12.18 2.50
C GLU A 258 6.24 10.68 2.22
N VAL A 259 5.28 10.31 1.37
CA VAL A 259 5.01 8.90 1.03
C VAL A 259 6.26 8.21 0.48
N GLY A 260 7.05 8.91 -0.35
CA GLY A 260 8.32 8.39 -0.87
C GLY A 260 9.35 8.12 0.22
N GLU A 261 9.47 9.02 1.20
CA GLU A 261 10.36 8.85 2.35
C GLU A 261 9.91 7.69 3.25
N ALA A 262 8.62 7.59 3.53
CA ALA A 262 8.05 6.50 4.33
C ALA A 262 8.24 5.14 3.66
N LYS A 263 8.04 5.07 2.33
CA LYS A 263 8.29 3.85 1.55
C LYS A 263 9.77 3.47 1.55
N ALA A 264 10.67 4.42 1.30
CA ALA A 264 12.11 4.18 1.35
C ALA A 264 12.56 3.73 2.74
N ARG A 265 11.99 4.32 3.80
CA ARG A 265 12.27 3.92 5.18
C ARG A 265 11.78 2.52 5.47
N PHE A 266 10.57 2.17 5.04
CA PHE A 266 10.03 0.83 5.22
C PHE A 266 10.88 -0.24 4.54
N ILE A 267 11.28 -0.01 3.28
CA ILE A 267 12.20 -0.91 2.54
C ILE A 267 13.52 -1.05 3.30
N ALA A 268 14.08 0.05 3.81
CA ALA A 268 15.30 0.02 4.58
C ALA A 268 15.17 -0.67 5.95
N LEU A 269 13.97 -0.74 6.53
CA LEU A 269 13.69 -1.51 7.74
C LEU A 269 13.53 -3.02 7.46
N THR A 270 13.15 -3.38 6.24
CA THR A 270 12.83 -4.77 5.84
C THR A 270 13.60 -5.19 4.58
N PRO A 271 14.95 -5.21 4.60
CA PRO A 271 15.76 -5.46 3.40
C PRO A 271 15.60 -6.88 2.83
N ASN A 272 15.25 -7.85 3.68
CA ASN A 272 15.07 -9.25 3.29
C ASN A 272 13.59 -9.63 3.10
N GLY A 273 12.73 -8.64 2.88
CA GLY A 273 11.28 -8.83 2.83
C GLY A 273 10.60 -8.86 4.20
N VAL A 274 9.29 -9.06 4.18
CA VAL A 274 8.41 -8.99 5.36
C VAL A 274 7.80 -10.37 5.60
N THR A 275 8.32 -11.10 6.59
CA THR A 275 7.65 -12.29 7.15
C THR A 275 6.90 -11.89 8.41
N ILE A 276 5.82 -12.61 8.76
CA ILE A 276 5.01 -12.33 9.96
C ILE A 276 5.87 -12.38 11.22
N GLU A 277 6.75 -13.38 11.33
CA GLU A 277 7.66 -13.53 12.47
C GLU A 277 8.63 -12.35 12.56
N ARG A 278 9.28 -11.98 11.45
CA ARG A 278 10.25 -10.88 11.44
C ARG A 278 9.60 -9.53 11.68
N GLN A 279 8.38 -9.31 11.18
CA GLN A 279 7.60 -8.11 11.49
C GLN A 279 7.27 -8.03 12.98
N THR A 280 6.91 -9.16 13.60
CA THR A 280 6.64 -9.24 15.05
C THR A 280 7.89 -8.93 15.87
N GLN A 281 9.04 -9.54 15.50
CA GLN A 281 10.33 -9.28 16.13
C GLN A 281 10.76 -7.82 15.99
N LEU A 282 10.62 -7.24 14.78
CA LEU A 282 10.91 -5.83 14.52
C LEU A 282 10.06 -4.91 15.39
N LEU A 283 8.75 -5.17 15.49
CA LEU A 283 7.84 -4.42 16.36
C LEU A 283 8.26 -4.48 17.83
N GLN A 284 8.67 -5.64 18.34
CA GLN A 284 9.13 -5.77 19.72
C GLN A 284 10.37 -4.90 20.00
N VAL A 285 11.36 -4.94 19.11
CA VAL A 285 12.58 -4.12 19.24
C VAL A 285 12.25 -2.64 19.12
N LEU A 286 11.41 -2.24 18.15
CA LEU A 286 11.00 -0.85 17.96
C LEU A 286 10.23 -0.31 19.17
N ARG A 287 9.30 -1.09 19.75
CA ARG A 287 8.59 -0.71 20.99
C ARG A 287 9.54 -0.49 22.16
N ALA A 288 10.54 -1.35 22.32
CA ALA A 288 11.55 -1.17 23.36
C ALA A 288 12.40 0.08 23.11
N ARG A 289 12.82 0.34 21.86
CA ARG A 289 13.60 1.54 21.51
C ARG A 289 12.79 2.84 21.60
N ALA A 290 11.48 2.78 21.35
CA ALA A 290 10.57 3.89 21.53
C ALA A 290 10.17 4.14 22.99
N GLY A 291 10.60 3.28 23.92
CA GLY A 291 10.25 3.37 25.35
C GLY A 291 8.81 2.98 25.68
N VAL A 292 8.14 2.29 24.75
CA VAL A 292 6.74 1.83 24.89
C VAL A 292 6.66 0.45 25.54
N LEU A 293 7.65 -0.42 25.27
CA LEU A 293 7.75 -1.73 25.92
C LEU A 293 8.29 -1.51 27.35
N LYS A 294 7.43 -1.80 28.33
CA LYS A 294 7.74 -1.84 29.77
C LYS A 294 7.80 -3.27 30.26
#